data_AF-A0A7X4CXL9-F1
#
_entry.id   AF-A0A7X4CXL9-F1
#
_cell.length_a   1.000
_cell.length_b   1.000
_cell.length_c   1.000
_cell.angle_alpha   90.00
_cell.angle_beta   90.00
_cell.angle_gamma   90.00
#
_symmetry.space_group_name_H-M   'P 1'
#
loop_
_entity.id
_entity.type
_entity.pdbx_description
1 polymer ?
#
loop_
_entity_poly.entity_id
_entity_poly.type
_entity_poly.pdbx_seq_one_letter_code
_entity_poly.pdbx_strand_id
1 'polypeptide(L)'
;RAGGFDLATTELPDHLPVVLEFLAMRPRPEAREVLADAAHILEALSVRHSRRKSPFRAVFAALLELSGTKANRAAVTELLGQPEIDPDNLEALDEIWEESEVRFGPDPEAGCPQARDILARIDEPARKASGATTQ
;
A
#
# COMPACT_ATOMS: atom_id res chain seq x y z
N ARG A 1 12.79 -12.67 -16.59
CA ARG A 1 13.64 -11.79 -15.74
C ARG A 1 14.90 -11.43 -16.52
N ALA A 2 15.16 -10.14 -16.77
CA ALA A 2 16.22 -9.70 -17.68
C ALA A 2 17.66 -9.85 -17.11
N GLY A 3 17.83 -10.03 -15.80
CA GLY A 3 19.13 -10.13 -15.13
C GLY A 3 19.57 -11.54 -14.70
N GLY A 4 18.81 -12.59 -15.02
CA GLY A 4 19.17 -13.98 -14.67
C GLY A 4 19.19 -14.31 -13.18
N PHE A 5 18.59 -13.48 -12.32
CA PHE A 5 18.54 -13.69 -10.87
C PHE A 5 17.20 -14.33 -10.46
N ASP A 6 17.28 -15.44 -9.72
CA ASP A 6 16.13 -16.14 -9.13
C ASP A 6 16.11 -15.86 -7.63
N LEU A 7 15.08 -15.14 -7.18
CA LEU A 7 14.91 -14.81 -5.77
C LEU A 7 14.50 -16.07 -5.00
N ALA A 8 15.29 -16.41 -3.98
CA ALA A 8 14.91 -17.44 -3.00
C ALA A 8 14.00 -16.87 -1.87
N THR A 9 13.46 -15.67 -2.07
CA THR A 9 12.65 -14.94 -1.10
C THR A 9 11.27 -14.59 -1.67
N THR A 10 10.29 -14.45 -0.79
CA THR A 10 8.93 -13.95 -1.11
C THR A 10 8.87 -12.43 -1.15
N GLU A 11 9.95 -11.75 -0.79
CA GLU A 11 10.05 -10.28 -0.81
C GLU A 11 10.01 -9.72 -2.24
N LEU A 12 9.39 -8.55 -2.37
CA LEU A 12 9.25 -7.84 -3.63
C LEU A 12 10.56 -7.19 -4.08
N PRO A 13 10.72 -6.91 -5.39
CA PRO A 13 11.97 -6.35 -5.95
C PRO A 13 12.25 -4.90 -5.55
N ASP A 14 11.35 -4.23 -4.84
CA ASP A 14 11.53 -2.91 -4.22
C ASP A 14 12.10 -2.98 -2.80
N HIS A 15 12.21 -4.18 -2.21
CA HIS A 15 12.87 -4.38 -0.92
C HIS A 15 14.39 -4.15 -1.06
N LEU A 16 14.91 -3.10 -0.42
CA LEU A 16 16.30 -2.67 -0.61
C LEU A 16 17.34 -3.80 -0.36
N PRO A 17 17.24 -4.66 0.66
CA PRO A 17 18.14 -5.80 0.81
C PRO A 17 18.17 -6.75 -0.40
N VAL A 18 17.02 -7.00 -1.02
CA VAL A 18 16.90 -7.83 -2.22
C VAL A 18 17.59 -7.15 -3.41
N VAL A 19 17.39 -5.84 -3.55
CA VAL A 19 18.10 -5.05 -4.57
C VAL A 19 19.61 -5.15 -4.36
N LEU A 20 20.10 -4.97 -3.14
CA LEU A 20 21.53 -5.03 -2.83
C LEU A 20 22.14 -6.41 -3.07
N GLU A 21 21.40 -7.49 -2.79
CA GLU A 21 21.82 -8.86 -3.13
C GLU A 21 21.99 -9.02 -4.64
N PHE A 22 21.01 -8.55 -5.42
CA PHE A 22 21.11 -8.55 -6.87
C PHE A 22 22.33 -7.74 -7.35
N LEU A 23 22.51 -6.52 -6.85
CA LEU A 23 23.64 -5.64 -7.22
C LEU A 23 25.00 -6.24 -6.85
N ALA A 24 25.09 -7.04 -5.77
CA ALA A 24 26.31 -7.73 -5.39
C ALA A 24 26.76 -8.78 -6.43
N MET A 25 25.82 -9.30 -7.24
CA MET A 25 26.12 -10.23 -8.34
C MET A 25 26.41 -9.53 -9.69
N ARG A 26 26.30 -8.20 -9.75
CA ARG A 26 26.54 -7.42 -10.97
C ARG A 26 27.96 -6.89 -11.05
N PRO A 27 28.47 -6.60 -12.27
CA PRO A 27 29.70 -5.84 -12.42
C PRO A 27 29.64 -4.53 -11.63
N ARG A 28 30.76 -4.18 -10.98
CA ARG A 28 30.83 -2.96 -10.14
C ARG A 28 30.34 -1.67 -10.81
N PRO A 29 30.61 -1.41 -12.11
CA PRO A 29 30.11 -0.19 -12.76
C PRO A 29 28.58 -0.13 -12.80
N GLU A 30 27.92 -1.25 -13.16
CA GLU A 30 26.46 -1.37 -13.22
C GLU A 30 25.85 -1.21 -11.83
N ALA A 31 26.44 -1.86 -10.81
CA ALA A 31 25.97 -1.71 -9.43
C ALA A 31 26.08 -0.25 -8.93
N ARG A 32 27.16 0.44 -9.29
CA ARG A 32 27.35 1.85 -8.93
C ARG A 32 26.35 2.76 -9.62
N GLU A 33 26.05 2.52 -10.90
CA GLU A 33 25.07 3.29 -11.66
C GLU A 33 23.70 3.21 -11.01
N VAL A 34 23.23 2.01 -10.66
CA VAL A 34 21.94 1.83 -9.96
C VAL A 34 21.93 2.54 -8.60
N LEU A 35 23.03 2.43 -7.82
CA LEU A 35 23.14 3.15 -6.55
C LEU A 35 23.16 4.67 -6.75
N ALA A 36 23.74 5.16 -7.85
CA ALA A 36 23.79 6.57 -8.19
C ALA A 36 22.41 7.12 -8.55
N ASP A 37 21.63 6.36 -9.32
CA ASP A 37 20.25 6.70 -9.64
C ASP A 37 19.40 6.77 -8.36
N ALA A 38 19.60 5.83 -7.43
CA ALA A 38 18.91 5.79 -6.14
C ALA A 38 19.47 6.78 -5.09
N ALA A 39 20.54 7.54 -5.37
CA ALA A 39 21.26 8.32 -4.36
C ALA A 39 20.36 9.31 -3.60
N HIS A 40 19.44 9.98 -4.30
CA HIS A 40 18.51 10.93 -3.66
C HIS A 40 17.53 10.25 -2.69
N ILE A 41 17.10 9.03 -2.98
CA ILE A 41 16.26 8.21 -2.09
C ILE A 41 17.09 7.77 -0.87
N LEU A 42 18.31 7.27 -1.08
CA LEU A 42 19.21 6.84 -0.01
C LEU A 42 19.56 7.99 0.95
N GLU A 43 19.76 9.20 0.43
CA GLU A 43 19.97 10.40 1.26
C GLU A 43 18.71 10.76 2.07
N ALA A 44 17.53 10.75 1.45
CA ALA A 44 16.28 11.01 2.17
C ALA A 44 16.05 9.99 3.30
N LEU A 45 16.32 8.70 3.05
CA LEU A 45 16.26 7.64 4.07
C LEU A 45 17.29 7.86 5.18
N SER A 46 18.53 8.18 4.84
CA SER A 46 19.59 8.51 5.79
C SER A 46 19.17 9.64 6.74
N VAL A 47 18.58 10.72 6.18
CA VAL A 47 18.08 11.86 6.96
C VAL A 47 16.93 11.45 7.89
N ARG A 48 15.94 10.69 7.40
CA ARG A 48 14.83 10.18 8.22
C ARG A 48 15.33 9.28 9.36
N HIS A 49 16.23 8.35 9.08
CA HIS A 49 16.87 7.53 10.12
C HIS A 49 17.69 8.36 11.11
N SER A 50 18.31 9.47 10.67
CA SER A 50 19.00 10.40 11.58
C SER A 50 18.03 11.11 12.52
N ARG A 51 16.85 11.54 12.05
CA ARG A 51 15.81 12.17 12.89
C ARG A 51 15.33 11.22 13.98
N ARG A 52 15.19 9.94 13.64
CA ARG A 52 14.82 8.84 14.55
C ARG A 52 15.98 8.27 15.37
N LYS A 53 17.20 8.81 15.26
CA LYS A 53 18.42 8.32 15.94
C LYS A 53 18.71 6.83 15.70
N SER A 54 18.31 6.32 14.53
CA SER A 54 18.50 4.93 14.16
C SER A 54 19.94 4.68 13.69
N PRO A 55 20.61 3.60 14.15
CA PRO A 55 21.96 3.27 13.72
C PRO A 55 22.06 2.95 12.22
N PHE A 56 20.93 2.58 11.59
CA PHE A 56 20.85 2.26 10.16
C PHE A 56 21.19 3.46 9.25
N ARG A 57 21.18 4.69 9.77
CA ARG A 57 21.73 5.86 9.05
C ARG A 57 23.12 5.57 8.46
N ALA A 58 23.99 4.87 9.20
CA ALA A 58 25.35 4.59 8.75
C ALA A 58 25.38 3.69 7.50
N VAL A 59 24.43 2.76 7.38
CA VAL A 59 24.30 1.88 6.21
C VAL A 59 23.94 2.69 4.97
N PHE A 60 22.95 3.58 5.06
CA PHE A 60 22.56 4.44 3.93
C PHE A 60 23.69 5.41 3.53
N ALA A 61 24.41 5.96 4.49
CA ALA A 61 25.59 6.78 4.21
C ALA A 61 26.68 5.99 3.48
N ALA A 62 26.93 4.74 3.86
CA ALA A 62 27.90 3.89 3.17
C ALA A 62 27.46 3.56 1.72
N LEU A 63 26.17 3.31 1.50
CA LEU A 63 25.63 3.08 0.15
C LEU A 63 25.77 4.31 -0.76
N LEU A 64 25.57 5.52 -0.21
CA LEU A 64 25.83 6.78 -0.92
C LEU A 64 27.29 6.93 -1.32
N GLU A 65 28.22 6.67 -0.40
CA GLU A 65 29.66 6.70 -0.72
C GLU A 65 30.03 5.65 -1.79
N LEU A 66 29.41 4.46 -1.73
CA LEU A 66 29.57 3.43 -2.76
C LEU A 66 28.99 3.84 -4.11
N SER A 67 27.94 4.67 -4.16
CA SER A 67 27.41 5.20 -5.43
C SER A 67 28.42 6.10 -6.15
N GLY A 68 29.28 6.80 -5.40
CA GLY A 68 30.23 7.77 -5.96
C GLY A 68 29.60 9.05 -6.52
N THR A 69 28.30 9.28 -6.30
CA THR A 69 27.61 10.51 -6.69
C THR A 69 27.06 11.28 -5.49
N LYS A 70 26.73 12.55 -5.70
CA LYS A 70 26.02 13.36 -4.71
C LYS A 70 24.53 13.34 -5.03
N ALA A 71 23.72 13.15 -4.00
CA ALA A 71 22.28 13.25 -4.12
C ALA A 71 21.85 14.63 -4.64
N ASN A 72 20.84 14.65 -5.52
CA ASN A 72 20.22 15.89 -5.98
C ASN A 72 19.44 16.53 -4.83
N ARG A 73 19.89 17.71 -4.36
CA ARG A 73 19.30 18.42 -3.23
C ARG A 73 17.83 18.80 -3.43
N ALA A 74 17.42 19.13 -4.66
CA ALA A 74 16.03 19.47 -4.94
C ALA A 74 15.12 18.25 -4.73
N ALA A 75 15.50 17.10 -5.29
CA ALA A 75 14.79 15.83 -5.12
C ALA A 75 14.75 15.38 -3.65
N VAL A 76 15.86 15.53 -2.92
CA VAL A 76 15.90 15.21 -1.47
C VAL A 76 14.94 16.11 -0.69
N THR A 77 14.91 17.41 -1.01
CA THR A 77 14.03 18.36 -0.32
C THR A 77 12.56 18.04 -0.58
N GLU A 78 12.22 17.71 -1.83
CA GLU A 78 10.87 17.27 -2.21
C GLU A 78 10.44 16.01 -1.44
N LEU A 79 11.29 14.98 -1.41
CA LEU A 79 11.03 13.74 -0.67
C LEU A 79 10.85 13.98 0.83
N LEU A 80 11.67 14.87 1.42
CA LEU A 80 11.58 15.21 2.84
C LEU A 80 10.38 16.13 3.18
N GLY A 81 9.78 16.76 2.17
CA GLY A 81 8.59 17.60 2.32
C GLY A 81 7.29 16.79 2.40
N GLN A 82 7.31 15.52 1.98
CA GLN A 82 6.17 14.63 2.16
C GLN A 82 5.93 14.33 3.64
N PRO A 83 4.66 14.25 4.08
CA PRO A 83 4.34 13.90 5.46
C PRO A 83 4.94 12.54 5.82
N GLU A 84 5.59 12.50 6.98
CA GLU A 84 6.19 11.28 7.52
C GLU A 84 5.21 10.66 8.50
N ILE A 85 4.89 9.38 8.28
CA ILE A 85 4.10 8.58 9.21
C ILE A 85 5.07 7.91 10.16
N ASP A 86 4.76 7.96 11.45
CA ASP A 86 5.53 7.24 12.44
C ASP A 86 5.33 5.72 12.21
N PRO A 87 6.39 4.96 11.85
CA PRO A 87 6.26 3.53 11.64
C PRO A 87 5.87 2.76 12.90
N ASP A 88 6.06 3.34 14.08
CA ASP A 88 5.67 2.72 15.36
C ASP A 88 4.20 3.01 15.72
N ASN A 89 3.48 3.80 14.92
CA ASN A 89 2.05 4.08 15.10
C ASN A 89 1.21 3.21 14.13
N LEU A 90 0.77 2.05 14.63
CA LEU A 90 0.03 1.07 13.83
C LEU A 90 -1.35 1.58 13.42
N GLU A 91 -2.05 2.31 14.27
CA GLU A 91 -3.37 2.88 13.94
C GLU A 91 -3.29 3.88 12.77
N ALA A 92 -2.24 4.71 12.75
CA ALA A 92 -2.01 5.62 11.63
C ALA A 92 -1.61 4.88 10.33
N LEU A 93 -0.95 3.72 10.44
CA LEU A 93 -0.69 2.88 9.28
C LEU A 93 -1.99 2.23 8.78
N ASP A 94 -2.82 1.69 9.66
CA ASP A 94 -4.09 1.08 9.27
C ASP A 94 -5.00 2.07 8.53
N GLU A 95 -5.10 3.32 8.98
CA GLU A 95 -5.91 4.37 8.32
C GLU A 95 -5.45 4.67 6.88
N ILE A 96 -4.15 4.58 6.61
CA ILE A 96 -3.57 4.92 5.30
C ILE A 96 -3.66 3.75 4.32
N TRP A 97 -3.63 2.53 4.85
CA TRP A 97 -3.70 1.29 4.08
C TRP A 97 -5.12 0.73 4.01
N GLU A 98 -6.10 1.37 4.64
CA GLU A 98 -7.52 1.01 4.54
C GLU A 98 -8.00 1.18 3.09
N GLU A 99 -8.20 0.06 2.40
CA GLU A 99 -8.79 0.07 1.06
C GLU A 99 -10.26 0.50 1.13
N SER A 100 -10.69 1.25 0.12
CA SER A 100 -12.10 1.56 -0.09
C SER A 100 -12.94 0.28 -0.10
N GLU A 101 -14.00 0.20 0.72
CA GLU A 101 -14.88 -0.97 0.76
C GLU A 101 -15.37 -1.31 -0.67
N VAL A 102 -14.95 -2.47 -1.16
CA VAL A 102 -15.43 -2.96 -2.45
C VAL A 102 -16.85 -3.50 -2.25
N ARG A 103 -17.85 -2.66 -2.52
CA ARG A 103 -19.26 -3.06 -2.49
C ARG A 103 -19.57 -4.01 -3.65
N PHE A 104 -19.71 -5.29 -3.33
CA PHE A 104 -20.26 -6.30 -4.24
C PHE A 104 -21.76 -6.46 -3.98
N GLY A 105 -22.60 -5.94 -4.88
CA GLY A 105 -24.05 -6.15 -4.84
C GLY A 105 -24.82 -5.08 -5.62
N PRO A 106 -26.08 -5.34 -6.01
CA PRO A 106 -26.96 -4.28 -6.49
C PRO A 106 -27.15 -3.26 -5.35
N ASP A 107 -27.17 -1.98 -5.70
CA ASP A 107 -27.34 -0.85 -4.79
C ASP A 107 -28.43 -1.16 -3.73
N PRO A 108 -28.18 -0.98 -2.41
CA PRO A 108 -29.22 -1.16 -1.39
C PRO A 108 -30.45 -0.25 -1.60
N GLU A 109 -30.34 0.84 -2.36
CA GLU A 109 -31.48 1.65 -2.82
C GLU A 109 -32.14 1.10 -4.10
N ALA A 110 -31.45 0.21 -4.85
CA ALA A 110 -32.04 -0.60 -5.91
C ALA A 110 -32.80 -1.79 -5.31
N GLY A 111 -33.83 -1.47 -4.51
CA GLY A 111 -34.71 -2.47 -3.92
C GLY A 111 -35.27 -3.41 -5.00
N CYS A 112 -35.14 -4.71 -4.78
CA CYS A 112 -35.75 -5.72 -5.64
C CYS A 112 -37.28 -5.55 -5.61
N PRO A 113 -37.94 -5.25 -6.75
CA PRO A 113 -39.38 -4.96 -6.76
C PRO A 113 -40.21 -6.13 -6.22
N GLN A 114 -39.77 -7.37 -6.42
CA GLN A 114 -40.42 -8.56 -5.88
C GLN A 114 -40.40 -8.63 -4.35
N ALA A 115 -39.32 -8.16 -3.70
CA ALA A 115 -39.27 -8.13 -2.23
C ALA A 115 -40.22 -7.08 -1.65
N ARG A 116 -40.38 -5.92 -2.32
CA ARG A 116 -41.35 -4.88 -1.93
C ARG A 116 -42.79 -5.38 -2.05
N ASP A 117 -43.12 -6.07 -3.14
CA ASP A 117 -44.47 -6.62 -3.34
C ASP A 117 -44.83 -7.71 -2.32
N ILE A 118 -43.86 -8.53 -1.91
CA ILE A 118 -44.07 -9.55 -0.87
C ILE A 118 -44.33 -8.88 0.49
N LEU A 119 -43.55 -7.87 0.86
CA LEU A 119 -43.72 -7.14 2.12
C LEU A 119 -45.07 -6.39 2.18
N ALA A 120 -45.49 -5.78 1.08
CA ALA A 120 -46.78 -5.09 1.00
C ALA A 120 -47.98 -6.02 1.24
N ARG A 121 -47.86 -7.31 0.88
CA ARG A 121 -48.90 -8.33 1.11
C ARG A 121 -48.95 -8.86 2.53
N ILE A 122 -47.86 -8.72 3.29
CA ILE A 122 -47.80 -9.16 4.70
C ILE A 122 -48.55 -8.16 5.60
N ASP A 123 -48.59 -6.89 5.23
CA ASP A 123 -49.30 -5.83 5.97
C ASP A 123 -50.81 -5.76 5.67
N GLU A 124 -51.34 -6.56 4.74
CA GLU A 124 -52.79 -6.64 4.51
C GLU A 124 -53.48 -7.51 5.58
N PRO A 125 -54.40 -6.96 6.40
CA PRO A 125 -55.12 -7.76 7.38
C PRO A 125 -56.05 -8.76 6.67
N ALA A 126 -55.94 -10.03 7.04
CA ALA A 126 -56.69 -11.14 6.44
C ALA A 126 -58.20 -10.83 6.36
N ARG A 127 -58.75 -10.79 5.13
CA ARG A 127 -60.20 -10.70 4.90
C ARG A 127 -60.88 -11.88 5.59
N LYS A 128 -61.71 -11.59 6.60
CA LYS A 128 -62.59 -12.59 7.21
C LYS A 128 -63.51 -13.19 6.14
N ALA A 129 -63.42 -14.50 5.96
CA ALA A 129 -64.36 -15.26 5.15
C ALA A 129 -65.76 -15.13 5.77
N SER A 130 -66.66 -14.41 5.09
CA SER A 130 -68.08 -14.38 5.44
C SER A 130 -68.69 -15.72 5.02
N GLY A 131 -69.11 -16.49 6.02
CA GLY A 131 -69.78 -17.77 5.87
C GLY A 131 -71.16 -17.67 5.19
N ALA A 132 -71.61 -18.85 4.77
CA ALA A 132 -72.75 -19.17 3.94
C ALA A 132 -74.14 -18.97 4.61
N THR A 133 -75.09 -18.47 3.80
CA THR A 133 -76.38 -19.10 3.44
C THR A 133 -77.56 -19.25 4.43
N THR A 134 -78.70 -18.70 3.98
CA THR A 134 -80.13 -19.09 4.15
C THR A 134 -80.93 -18.64 5.38
N GLN A 135 -81.92 -17.77 5.11
CA GLN A 135 -83.34 -18.13 5.13
C GLN A 135 -84.00 -17.65 3.83
#